data_AF-A0A1M7MWE3-F1
#
_entry.id   AF-A0A1M7MWE3-F1
#
_cell.length_a   1.000
_cell.length_b   1.000
_cell.length_c   1.000
_cell.angle_alpha   90.00
_cell.angle_beta   90.00
_cell.angle_gamma   90.00
#
_symmetry.space_group_name_H-M   'P 1'
#
loop_
_entity.id
_entity.type
_entity.pdbx_description
1 polymer ?
#
loop_
_entity_poly.entity_id
_entity_poly.type
_entity_poly.pdbx_seq_one_letter_code
_entity_poly.pdbx_strand_id
1 'polypeptide(L)'
;MRSDGAARKKKPKKVVRVLVYWPAEQWDAMAARWPQFVPEYGDDHDTHRRMVEDMLRRHAEDSGATLGVASLTVDGLVEFAAAREFDAAGSETRAAYAAELGRAGTVTSWPPAQRQKCWCGSGRTYRECCAAI
;
A
#
# COMPACT_ATOMS: atom_id res chain seq x y z
N MET A 1 -40.13 32.42 14.58
CA MET A 1 -39.59 31.38 13.69
C MET A 1 -38.20 30.97 14.15
N ARG A 2 -38.01 29.70 14.51
CA ARG A 2 -36.69 29.10 14.74
C ARG A 2 -36.26 28.43 13.44
N SER A 3 -35.07 28.74 12.95
CA SER A 3 -34.45 28.00 11.84
C SER A 3 -32.95 27.93 12.11
N ASP A 4 -32.58 26.90 12.87
CA ASP A 4 -31.21 26.45 13.07
C ASP A 4 -30.76 25.68 11.82
N GLY A 5 -30.02 26.35 10.94
CA GLY A 5 -29.32 25.72 9.83
C GLY A 5 -28.02 25.10 10.33
N ALA A 6 -28.08 23.87 10.85
CA ALA A 6 -26.89 23.13 11.24
C ALA A 6 -26.05 22.78 9.99
N ALA A 7 -25.01 23.57 9.73
CA ALA A 7 -24.00 23.26 8.73
C ALA A 7 -23.34 21.90 9.03
N ARG A 8 -23.49 20.96 8.11
CA ARG A 8 -22.89 19.62 8.20
C ARG A 8 -21.37 19.76 8.12
N LYS A 9 -20.69 19.74 9.27
CA LYS A 9 -19.22 19.79 9.34
C LYS A 9 -18.65 18.55 8.65
N LYS A 10 -18.00 18.72 7.49
CA LYS A 10 -17.21 17.66 6.84
C LYS A 10 -16.07 17.30 7.80
N LYS A 11 -16.05 16.06 8.30
CA LYS A 11 -14.91 15.57 9.08
C LYS A 11 -13.66 15.67 8.20
N PRO A 12 -12.52 16.18 8.71
CA PRO A 12 -11.27 16.17 7.95
C PRO A 12 -10.97 14.73 7.57
N LYS A 13 -10.72 14.47 6.28
CA LYS A 13 -10.31 13.14 5.83
C LYS A 13 -8.97 12.87 6.51
N LYS A 14 -8.90 11.82 7.34
CA LYS A 14 -7.62 11.37 7.89
C LYS A 14 -6.68 11.14 6.71
N VAL A 15 -5.50 11.75 6.75
CA VAL A 15 -4.48 11.52 5.73
C VAL A 15 -4.08 10.05 5.84
N VAL A 16 -4.29 9.31 4.76
CA VAL A 16 -3.84 7.92 4.65
C VAL A 16 -2.47 7.97 3.99
N ARG A 17 -1.42 7.54 4.70
CA ARG A 17 -0.14 7.24 4.05
C ARG A 17 -0.23 5.81 3.52
N VAL A 18 0.09 5.63 2.24
CA VAL A 18 -0.01 4.34 1.57
C VAL A 18 1.38 3.90 1.17
N LEU A 19 1.76 2.69 1.56
CA LEU A 19 3.02 2.07 1.17
C LEU A 19 2.80 1.09 0.02
N VAL A 20 3.76 1.05 -0.90
CA VAL A 20 3.78 0.14 -2.04
C VAL A 20 4.14 -1.26 -1.56
N TYR A 21 3.41 -2.26 -2.04
CA TYR A 21 3.74 -3.66 -1.84
C TYR A 21 3.50 -4.45 -3.13
N TRP A 22 4.50 -5.25 -3.53
CA TRP A 22 4.39 -6.29 -4.54
C TRP A 22 4.04 -7.63 -3.86
N PRO A 23 2.84 -8.18 -4.09
CA PRO A 23 2.46 -9.50 -3.60
C PRO A 23 3.35 -10.62 -4.17
N ALA A 24 3.40 -11.75 -3.48
CA ALA A 24 4.23 -12.89 -3.87
C ALA A 24 3.91 -13.36 -5.30
N GLU A 25 2.63 -13.40 -5.65
CA GLU A 25 2.15 -13.80 -6.97
C GLU A 25 2.53 -12.84 -8.10
N GLN A 26 2.94 -11.61 -7.76
CA GLN A 26 3.38 -10.60 -8.73
C GLN A 26 4.90 -10.45 -8.78
N TRP A 27 5.63 -11.01 -7.81
CA TRP A 27 7.06 -10.76 -7.63
C TRP A 27 7.89 -11.19 -8.84
N ASP A 28 7.73 -12.43 -9.29
CA ASP A 28 8.53 -12.97 -10.40
C ASP A 28 8.22 -12.23 -11.71
N ALA A 29 6.95 -11.90 -11.96
CA ALA A 29 6.55 -11.13 -13.14
C ALA A 29 7.10 -9.70 -13.10
N MET A 30 7.08 -9.06 -11.94
CA MET A 30 7.66 -7.74 -11.72
C MET A 30 9.17 -7.78 -11.93
N ALA A 31 9.88 -8.73 -11.32
CA ALA A 31 11.32 -8.88 -11.42
C ALA A 31 11.80 -9.20 -12.83
N ALA A 32 11.05 -10.04 -13.57
CA ALA A 32 11.36 -10.34 -14.97
C ALA A 32 11.16 -9.13 -15.88
N ARG A 33 10.13 -8.31 -15.63
CA ARG A 33 9.79 -7.15 -16.46
C ARG A 33 10.65 -5.93 -16.14
N TRP A 34 10.92 -5.68 -14.87
CA TRP A 34 11.70 -4.56 -14.36
C TRP A 34 12.75 -5.03 -13.36
N PRO A 35 13.82 -5.70 -13.81
CA PRO A 35 14.88 -6.18 -12.92
C PRO A 35 15.48 -5.07 -12.04
N GLN A 36 15.49 -3.83 -12.54
CA GLN A 36 15.97 -2.65 -11.81
C GLN A 36 15.16 -2.30 -10.56
N PHE A 37 13.94 -2.85 -10.40
CA PHE A 37 13.13 -2.63 -9.19
C PHE A 37 13.60 -3.50 -8.02
N VAL A 38 14.18 -4.67 -8.28
CA VAL A 38 14.50 -5.65 -7.23
C VAL A 38 15.39 -5.05 -6.13
N PRO A 39 16.48 -4.32 -6.46
CA PRO A 39 17.32 -3.70 -5.43
C PRO A 39 16.60 -2.64 -4.59
N GLU A 40 15.52 -2.03 -5.10
CA GLU A 40 14.73 -1.04 -4.35
C GLU A 40 13.82 -1.70 -3.30
N TYR A 41 13.51 -2.99 -3.47
CA TYR A 41 12.55 -3.72 -2.65
C TYR A 41 13.19 -4.78 -1.73
N GLY A 42 14.52 -4.90 -1.74
CA GLY A 42 15.20 -6.00 -1.04
C GLY A 42 15.19 -7.25 -1.91
N ASP A 43 16.35 -7.89 -2.05
CA ASP A 43 16.70 -8.80 -3.15
C ASP A 43 15.76 -10.00 -3.37
N ASP A 44 14.83 -10.27 -2.45
CA ASP A 44 13.75 -11.24 -2.58
C ASP A 44 12.43 -10.76 -1.95
N HIS A 45 11.36 -11.49 -2.26
CA HIS A 45 10.02 -11.15 -1.78
C HIS A 45 9.88 -11.20 -0.24
N ASP A 46 10.62 -12.08 0.46
CA ASP A 46 10.53 -12.15 1.92
C ASP A 46 11.15 -10.90 2.56
N THR A 47 12.29 -10.45 2.03
CA THR A 47 12.97 -9.23 2.40
C THR A 47 12.09 -8.01 2.13
N HIS A 48 11.46 -7.94 0.96
CA HIS A 48 10.49 -6.89 0.63
C HIS A 48 9.35 -6.81 1.64
N ARG A 49 8.74 -7.96 1.95
CA ARG A 49 7.66 -8.06 2.94
C ARG A 49 8.09 -7.56 4.32
N ARG A 50 9.32 -7.87 4.76
CA ARG A 50 9.89 -7.39 6.04
C ARG A 50 10.12 -5.89 6.02
N MET A 51 10.74 -5.38 4.95
CA MET A 51 11.00 -3.95 4.78
C MET A 51 9.70 -3.14 4.85
N VAL A 52 8.63 -3.60 4.20
CA VAL A 52 7.32 -2.94 4.26
C VAL A 52 6.73 -2.94 5.67
N GLU A 53 6.78 -4.06 6.40
CA GLU A 53 6.33 -4.11 7.80
C GLU A 53 7.10 -3.13 8.69
N ASP A 54 8.43 -3.09 8.54
CA ASP A 54 9.29 -2.19 9.32
C ASP A 54 9.00 -0.71 9.01
N MET A 55 8.81 -0.36 7.74
CA MET A 55 8.43 1.00 7.35
C MET A 55 7.05 1.39 7.90
N LEU A 56 6.09 0.46 7.91
CA LEU A 56 4.77 0.70 8.52
C LEU A 56 4.88 0.98 10.02
N ARG A 57 5.66 0.17 10.75
CA ARG A 57 5.90 0.38 12.19
C ARG A 57 6.53 1.74 12.47
N ARG A 58 7.61 2.08 11.76
CA ARG A 58 8.28 3.38 11.88
C ARG A 58 7.32 4.54 11.64
N HIS A 59 6.53 4.48 10.56
CA HIS A 59 5.55 5.53 10.26
C HIS A 59 4.42 5.64 11.27
N ALA A 60 4.06 4.55 11.96
CA ALA A 60 3.04 4.55 13.00
C ALA A 60 3.54 5.17 14.31
N GLU A 61 4.84 5.02 14.61
CA GLU A 61 5.50 5.69 15.74
C GLU A 61 5.62 7.19 15.47
N ASP A 62 6.03 7.57 14.26
CA ASP A 62 6.29 8.96 13.88
C ASP A 62 5.02 9.76 13.57
N SER A 63 3.88 9.09 13.34
CA SER A 63 2.67 9.77 12.92
C SER A 63 1.39 9.12 13.41
N GLY A 64 0.45 9.94 13.91
CA GLY A 64 -0.95 9.53 14.13
C GLY A 64 -1.75 9.34 12.84
N ALA A 65 -1.07 9.15 11.70
CA ALA A 65 -1.70 8.94 10.40
C ALA A 65 -2.29 7.53 10.31
N THR A 66 -3.33 7.38 9.49
CA THR A 66 -3.80 6.05 9.13
C THR A 66 -2.88 5.49 8.05
N LEU A 67 -2.42 4.25 8.20
CA LEU A 67 -1.54 3.60 7.23
C LEU A 67 -2.33 2.62 6.37
N GLY A 68 -1.92 2.50 5.12
CA GLY A 68 -2.47 1.53 4.19
C GLY A 68 -1.36 0.86 3.38
N VAL A 69 -1.63 -0.36 2.92
CA VAL A 69 -0.76 -1.10 2.01
C VAL A 69 -1.47 -1.23 0.67
N ALA A 70 -0.84 -0.71 -0.38
CA ALA A 70 -1.27 -0.88 -1.76
C ALA A 70 -0.60 -2.11 -2.36
N SER A 71 -1.38 -3.17 -2.58
CA SER A 71 -0.95 -4.35 -3.32
C SER A 71 -0.98 -4.03 -4.82
N LEU A 72 0.19 -3.79 -5.40
CA LEU A 72 0.35 -3.50 -6.82
C LEU A 72 0.28 -4.80 -7.64
N THR A 73 -0.18 -4.66 -8.88
CA THR A 73 -0.09 -5.69 -9.92
C THR A 73 0.72 -5.15 -11.09
N VAL A 74 1.42 -6.04 -11.81
CA VAL A 74 2.22 -5.65 -12.98
C VAL A 74 1.31 -5.01 -14.03
N ASP A 75 0.21 -5.70 -14.34
CA ASP A 75 -0.77 -5.24 -15.33
C ASP A 75 -1.41 -3.91 -14.90
N GLY A 76 -1.82 -3.78 -13.64
CA GLY A 76 -2.43 -2.54 -13.14
C GLY A 76 -1.47 -1.35 -13.17
N LEU A 77 -0.17 -1.57 -12.92
CA LEU A 77 0.84 -0.51 -13.06
C LEU A 77 1.02 -0.11 -14.54
N VAL A 78 1.06 -1.09 -15.46
CA VAL A 78 1.18 -0.83 -16.90
C VAL A 78 -0.04 -0.05 -17.41
N GLU A 79 -1.25 -0.49 -17.06
CA GLU A 79 -2.50 0.19 -17.42
C GLU A 79 -2.56 1.60 -16.85
N PHE A 80 -2.20 1.77 -15.58
CA PHE A 80 -2.16 3.08 -14.92
C PHE A 80 -1.20 4.04 -15.62
N ALA A 81 0.00 3.55 -15.95
CA ALA A 81 1.04 4.32 -16.62
C ALA A 81 0.60 4.74 -18.02
N ALA A 82 0.08 3.79 -18.81
CA ALA A 82 -0.41 4.05 -20.16
C ALA A 82 -1.54 5.08 -20.17
N ALA A 83 -2.50 4.98 -19.24
CA ALA A 83 -3.63 5.92 -19.14
C ALA A 83 -3.23 7.35 -18.77
N ARG A 84 -2.01 7.57 -18.25
CA ARG A 84 -1.50 8.88 -17.80
C ARG A 84 -0.26 9.34 -18.54
N GLU A 85 0.16 8.60 -19.59
CA GLU A 85 1.38 8.84 -20.34
C GLU A 85 2.64 8.91 -19.43
N PHE A 86 2.65 8.10 -18.37
CA PHE A 86 3.78 7.98 -17.45
C PHE A 86 4.70 6.83 -17.87
N ASP A 87 5.97 6.89 -17.45
CA ASP A 87 6.87 5.75 -17.54
C ASP A 87 6.54 4.72 -16.45
N ALA A 88 6.16 3.50 -16.84
CA ALA A 88 5.88 2.42 -15.91
C ALA A 88 7.12 1.99 -15.09
N ALA A 89 8.34 2.27 -15.58
CA ALA A 89 9.58 2.05 -14.83
C ALA A 89 9.86 3.14 -13.78
N GLY A 90 9.19 4.29 -13.86
CA GLY A 90 9.37 5.41 -12.94
C GLY A 90 8.90 5.10 -11.52
N SER A 91 9.72 5.45 -10.53
CA SER A 91 9.35 5.32 -9.11
C SER A 91 8.14 6.20 -8.74
N GLU A 92 8.05 7.38 -9.35
CA GLU A 92 6.91 8.29 -9.22
C GLU A 92 5.59 7.66 -9.71
N THR A 93 5.65 6.83 -10.76
CA THR A 93 4.49 6.10 -11.29
C THR A 93 3.98 5.07 -10.29
N ARG A 94 4.89 4.31 -9.65
CA ARG A 94 4.53 3.35 -8.59
C ARG A 94 3.90 4.06 -7.39
N ALA A 95 4.48 5.18 -6.96
CA ALA A 95 3.93 5.98 -5.86
C ALA A 95 2.56 6.58 -6.22
N ALA A 96 2.39 7.11 -7.43
CA ALA A 96 1.13 7.66 -7.92
C ALA A 96 0.04 6.58 -8.03
N TYR A 97 0.40 5.38 -8.49
CA TYR A 97 -0.52 4.26 -8.57
C TYR A 97 -0.97 3.80 -7.17
N ALA A 98 -0.05 3.66 -6.21
CA ALA A 98 -0.41 3.36 -4.81
C ALA A 98 -1.33 4.44 -4.21
N ALA A 99 -1.09 5.72 -4.50
CA ALA A 99 -1.95 6.80 -4.06
C ALA A 99 -3.35 6.74 -4.72
N GLU A 100 -3.46 6.33 -5.98
CA GLU A 100 -4.74 6.10 -6.66
C GLU A 100 -5.52 4.95 -5.99
N LEU A 101 -4.86 3.82 -5.68
CA LEU A 101 -5.47 2.72 -4.94
C LEU A 101 -5.95 3.18 -3.55
N GLY A 102 -5.15 4.01 -2.88
CA GLY A 102 -5.54 4.65 -1.62
C GLY A 102 -6.79 5.52 -1.74
N ARG A 103 -6.87 6.34 -2.79
CA ARG A 103 -8.05 7.18 -3.09
C ARG A 103 -9.28 6.36 -3.47
N ALA A 104 -9.09 5.24 -4.17
CA ALA A 104 -10.13 4.30 -4.54
C ALA A 104 -10.64 3.45 -3.35
N GLY A 105 -9.90 3.42 -2.24
CA GLY A 105 -10.24 2.63 -1.06
C GLY A 105 -9.96 1.13 -1.22
N THR A 106 -9.08 0.76 -2.14
CA THR A 106 -8.70 -0.63 -2.44
C THR A 106 -7.43 -1.08 -1.72
N VAL A 107 -6.88 -0.23 -0.85
CA VAL A 107 -5.73 -0.55 0.00
C VAL A 107 -6.14 -1.34 1.24
N THR A 108 -5.24 -2.19 1.74
CA THR A 108 -5.45 -2.86 3.03
C THR A 108 -5.06 -1.91 4.16
N SER A 109 -5.97 -1.67 5.10
CA SER A 109 -5.68 -0.84 6.28
C SER A 109 -4.66 -1.51 7.20
N TRP A 110 -3.73 -0.72 7.73
CA TRP A 110 -2.71 -1.20 8.67
C TRP A 110 -2.74 -0.38 9.98
N PRO A 111 -2.59 -1.03 11.16
CA PRO A 111 -2.41 -2.48 11.32
C PRO A 111 -3.75 -3.23 11.19
N PRO A 112 -3.76 -4.41 10.55
CA PRO A 112 -4.88 -5.33 10.66
C PRO A 112 -5.09 -5.73 12.13
N ALA A 113 -6.31 -6.13 12.49
CA ALA A 113 -6.53 -6.77 13.78
C ALA A 113 -5.78 -8.12 13.84
N GLN A 114 -5.33 -8.54 15.03
CA GLN A 114 -4.50 -9.75 15.20
C GLN A 114 -5.06 -11.01 14.50
N ARG A 115 -6.39 -11.20 14.51
CA ARG A 115 -7.09 -12.35 13.90
C ARG A 115 -7.51 -12.13 12.44
N GLN A 116 -7.37 -10.93 11.91
CA GLN A 116 -7.63 -10.68 10.49
C GLN A 116 -6.53 -11.27 9.62
N LYS A 117 -6.83 -11.46 8.34
CA LYS A 117 -5.84 -11.89 7.36
C LYS A 117 -4.70 -10.87 7.26
N CYS A 118 -3.50 -11.37 7.09
CA CYS A 118 -2.32 -10.53 6.94
C CYS A 118 -2.40 -9.70 5.66
N TRP A 119 -1.93 -8.46 5.73
CA TRP A 119 -1.89 -7.53 4.61
C TRP A 119 -1.03 -8.02 3.44
N CYS A 120 -0.08 -8.93 3.68
CA CYS A 120 0.81 -9.46 2.64
C CYS A 120 0.15 -10.51 1.73
N GLY A 121 -1.13 -10.83 1.93
CA GLY A 121 -1.86 -11.79 1.08
C GLY A 121 -1.57 -13.27 1.37
N SER A 122 -0.73 -13.62 2.35
CA SER A 122 -0.36 -15.01 2.67
C SER A 122 -1.51 -15.94 3.12
N GLY A 123 -2.71 -15.41 3.35
CA GLY A 123 -3.85 -16.16 3.90
C GLY A 123 -3.73 -16.50 5.39
N ARG A 124 -2.58 -16.28 6.04
CA ARG A 124 -2.39 -16.45 7.48
C ARG A 124 -2.98 -15.27 8.27
N THR A 125 -3.22 -15.44 9.57
CA THR A 125 -3.61 -14.32 10.42
C THR A 125 -2.45 -13.32 10.57
N TYR A 126 -2.76 -12.04 10.78
CA TYR A 126 -1.74 -11.00 10.93
C TYR A 126 -0.80 -11.30 12.10
N ARG A 127 -1.33 -11.73 13.25
CA ARG A 127 -0.55 -12.10 14.43
C ARG A 127 0.46 -13.22 14.15
N GLU A 128 0.12 -14.17 13.30
CA GLU A 128 0.97 -15.31 12.98
C GLU A 128 1.86 -15.06 11.76
N CYS A 129 1.76 -13.89 11.12
CA CYS A 129 2.45 -13.57 9.87
C CYS A 129 3.32 -12.32 10.04
N CYS A 130 2.98 -11.20 9.41
CA CYS A 130 3.84 -10.02 9.43
C CYS A 130 3.99 -9.40 10.82
N ALA A 131 3.02 -9.58 11.72
CA ALA A 131 3.16 -9.09 13.09
C ALA A 131 4.18 -9.91 13.92
N ALA A 132 4.52 -11.12 13.49
CA ALA A 132 5.43 -12.03 14.19
C ALA A 132 6.87 -11.97 13.66
N ILE A 133 7.14 -11.09 12.68
CA ILE A 133 8.50 -10.85 12.20
C ILE A 133 9.22 -9.87 13.12
#